data_AF-Q0TYT3-F1
#
_entry.id   AF-Q0TYT3-F1
#
_cell.length_a   1.000
_cell.length_b   1.000
_cell.length_c   1.000
_cell.angle_alpha   90.00
_cell.angle_beta   90.00
_cell.angle_gamma   90.00
#
_symmetry.space_group_name_H-M   'P 1'
#
loop_
_entity.id
_entity.type
_entity.pdbx_description
1 polymer ?
#
loop_
_entity_poly.entity_id
_entity_poly.type
_entity_poly.pdbx_seq_one_letter_code
_entity_poly.pdbx_strand_id
1 'polypeptide(L)'
;MATTAAPTYFSSATIDGSNFVDGAIGANNPVIQVEEEAADIWCADTGNIKPLVKCFVSIGTGHPGIRSIADKSLKHLVETLQKVATETEDTNQQFEARWREYMMSGRCFRFNVSNGLENIRLAEYEEKELIRQATMTYLEKRETIGRVVACAENLRKKESAFVQQMTYHDRERTLVPGKATEIATSSEIVELIALGNSNLKTPSSLLSTAHLLRARHYFSKALHFLRNDPSTSNKQVSRVCQKLMETMLLLSQISRPVAERKEHADQAQGYGEVALENVMKCGDECMVAQVEFMLACVTAWKVYLRMKGGEEGAGGREGVRVLMESRLGGLRAFPKLQMEHYEGQARTYLGYLE
;
A
#
# COMPACT_ATOMS: atom_id res chain seq x y z
N MET A 1 16.44 8.36 -3.57
CA MET A 1 17.84 7.96 -3.85
C MET A 1 18.77 8.19 -2.66
N ALA A 2 18.52 9.17 -1.77
CA ALA A 2 19.37 9.45 -0.61
C ALA A 2 19.69 8.22 0.26
N THR A 3 18.68 7.43 0.65
CA THR A 3 18.86 6.30 1.59
C THR A 3 19.72 5.15 1.06
N THR A 4 20.03 5.10 -0.24
CA THR A 4 20.81 4.03 -0.88
C THR A 4 22.16 4.54 -1.41
N ALA A 5 22.56 5.76 -1.03
CA ALA A 5 23.79 6.40 -1.50
C ALA A 5 25.01 5.90 -0.71
N ALA A 6 25.29 4.59 -0.80
CA ALA A 6 26.38 3.93 -0.09
C ALA A 6 27.73 4.57 -0.48
N PRO A 7 28.47 5.16 0.47
CA PRO A 7 29.80 5.68 0.18
C PRO A 7 30.65 4.59 -0.46
N THR A 8 31.50 4.96 -1.42
CA THR A 8 32.31 4.08 -2.29
C THR A 8 31.57 3.38 -3.44
N TYR A 9 30.24 3.27 -3.41
CA TYR A 9 29.44 2.74 -4.53
C TYR A 9 28.71 3.84 -5.31
N PHE A 10 28.17 4.82 -4.60
CA PHE A 10 27.38 5.90 -5.17
C PHE A 10 27.80 7.26 -4.59
N SER A 11 27.61 8.32 -5.39
CA SER A 11 27.76 9.70 -4.90
C SER A 11 26.64 10.07 -3.93
N SER A 12 26.93 10.97 -2.99
CA SER A 12 25.91 11.54 -2.08
C SER A 12 24.78 12.20 -2.87
N ALA A 13 23.54 12.09 -2.37
CA ALA A 13 22.39 12.78 -2.94
C ALA A 13 22.28 14.18 -2.36
N THR A 14 22.29 15.22 -3.21
CA THR A 14 22.03 16.59 -2.78
C THR A 14 20.53 16.88 -2.88
N ILE A 15 19.89 17.23 -1.77
CA ILE A 15 18.48 17.64 -1.71
C ILE A 15 18.45 18.97 -0.94
N ASP A 16 17.89 20.01 -1.55
CA ASP A 16 17.79 21.36 -0.97
C ASP A 16 19.09 21.90 -0.36
N GLY A 17 20.21 21.68 -1.07
CA GLY A 17 21.55 22.12 -0.65
C GLY A 17 22.21 21.27 0.44
N SER A 18 21.51 20.27 0.99
CA SER A 18 22.04 19.31 1.96
C SER A 18 22.50 18.03 1.27
N ASN A 19 23.63 17.47 1.71
CA ASN A 19 24.17 16.23 1.16
C ASN A 19 23.79 15.04 2.05
N PHE A 20 23.17 14.04 1.43
CA PHE A 20 22.71 12.83 2.08
C PHE A 20 23.50 11.62 1.59
N VAL A 21 23.75 10.69 2.50
CA VAL A 21 24.44 9.42 2.28
C VAL A 21 23.54 8.29 2.75
N ASP A 22 23.94 7.05 2.47
CA ASP A 22 23.18 5.85 2.85
C ASP A 22 22.79 5.82 4.33
N GLY A 23 21.56 5.37 4.59
CA GLY A 23 21.04 5.16 5.95
C GLY A 23 21.75 4.02 6.69
N ALA A 24 22.48 3.16 5.96
CA ALA A 24 23.36 2.16 6.54
C ALA A 24 24.47 2.77 7.41
N ILE A 25 24.75 4.07 7.27
CA ILE A 25 25.64 4.81 8.16
C ILE A 25 24.87 5.16 9.44
N GLY A 26 24.79 4.20 10.36
CA GLY A 26 24.28 4.39 11.72
C GLY A 26 22.80 4.07 11.95
N ALA A 27 22.07 3.65 10.92
CA ALA A 27 20.69 3.16 11.05
C ALA A 27 20.39 1.99 10.09
N ASN A 28 21.36 1.09 9.88
CA ASN A 28 21.20 -0.03 8.95
C ASN A 28 20.15 -1.05 9.44
N ASN A 29 19.92 -1.11 10.76
CA ASN A 29 18.76 -1.73 11.37
C ASN A 29 17.87 -0.64 12.01
N PRO A 30 16.84 -0.13 11.31
CA PRO A 30 16.11 1.06 11.74
C PRO A 30 15.09 0.79 12.86
N VAL A 31 15.21 -0.31 13.61
CA VAL A 31 14.23 -0.72 14.62
C VAL A 31 14.05 0.29 15.74
N ILE A 32 15.12 1.02 16.09
CA ILE A 32 15.06 2.10 17.09
C ILE A 32 14.32 3.30 16.51
N GLN A 33 14.71 3.75 15.31
CA GLN A 33 14.10 4.89 14.64
C GLN A 33 12.60 4.66 14.35
N VAL A 34 12.23 3.43 13.97
CA VAL A 34 10.82 3.06 13.76
C VAL A 34 10.04 3.07 15.08
N GLU A 35 10.64 2.62 16.18
CA GLU A 35 10.00 2.65 17.50
C GLU A 35 9.82 4.09 18.00
N GLU A 36 10.86 4.92 17.88
CA GLU A 36 10.86 6.32 18.30
C GLU A 36 9.85 7.13 17.50
N GLU A 37 9.90 7.07 16.16
CA GLU A 37 8.96 7.79 15.30
C GLU A 37 7.51 7.34 15.56
N ALA A 38 7.28 6.04 15.76
CA ALA A 38 5.96 5.53 16.10
C ALA A 38 5.48 6.02 17.48
N ALA A 39 6.38 6.12 18.45
CA ALA A 39 6.08 6.68 19.76
C ALA A 39 5.77 8.18 19.68
N ASP A 40 6.52 8.93 18.89
CA ASP A 40 6.31 10.37 18.70
C ASP A 40 4.97 10.65 18.00
N ILE A 41 4.59 9.83 17.01
CA ILE A 41 3.32 9.99 16.28
C ILE A 41 2.12 9.56 17.13
N TRP A 42 2.15 8.38 17.74
CA TRP A 42 0.95 7.77 18.35
C TRP A 42 0.90 7.84 19.87
N CYS A 43 2.03 8.15 20.51
CA CYS A 43 2.19 8.15 21.95
C CYS A 43 2.93 9.41 22.44
N ALA A 44 2.82 10.56 21.77
CA ALA A 44 3.57 11.79 22.11
C ALA A 44 3.58 12.13 23.62
N ASP A 45 2.45 11.91 24.31
CA ASP A 45 2.32 12.20 25.75
C ASP A 45 3.02 11.18 26.66
N THR A 46 3.23 9.95 26.19
CA THR A 46 3.69 8.82 27.02
C THR A 46 5.01 8.19 26.56
N GLY A 47 5.40 8.40 25.30
CA GLY A 47 6.51 7.72 24.62
C GLY A 47 6.38 6.19 24.55
N ASN A 48 5.29 5.61 25.06
CA ASN A 48 5.19 4.17 25.26
C ASN A 48 4.37 3.50 24.15
N ILE A 49 5.05 3.18 23.05
CA ILE A 49 4.41 2.60 21.87
C ILE A 49 4.12 1.10 22.00
N LYS A 50 4.90 0.37 22.82
CA LYS A 50 4.87 -1.10 22.88
C LYS A 50 3.48 -1.70 23.15
N PRO A 51 2.66 -1.18 24.09
CA PRO A 51 1.33 -1.72 24.33
C PRO A 51 0.42 -1.67 23.10
N LEU A 52 0.55 -0.63 22.27
CA LEU A 52 -0.25 -0.43 21.06
C LEU A 52 0.21 -1.31 19.88
N VAL A 53 1.47 -1.74 19.88
CA VAL A 53 2.03 -2.51 18.76
C VAL A 53 1.53 -3.95 18.78
N LYS A 54 0.55 -4.25 17.91
CA LYS A 54 0.03 -5.62 17.78
C LYS A 54 1.12 -6.61 17.35
N CYS A 55 1.88 -6.23 16.32
CA CYS A 55 2.94 -7.05 15.75
C CYS A 55 4.07 -6.16 15.23
N PHE A 56 5.28 -6.31 15.76
CA PHE A 56 6.50 -5.70 15.25
C PHE A 56 7.25 -6.75 14.42
N VAL A 57 7.62 -6.43 13.17
CA VAL A 57 8.41 -7.32 12.32
C VAL A 57 9.65 -6.60 11.82
N SER A 58 10.82 -7.12 12.17
CA SER A 58 12.12 -6.66 11.69
C SER A 58 12.69 -7.70 10.73
N ILE A 59 13.18 -7.27 9.56
CA ILE A 59 13.72 -8.14 8.51
C ILE A 59 15.17 -7.72 8.22
N GLY A 60 16.10 -8.67 8.28
CA GLY A 60 17.52 -8.46 8.00
C GLY A 60 17.91 -8.94 6.60
N THR A 61 19.04 -8.43 6.11
CA THR A 61 19.60 -8.75 4.80
C THR A 61 20.62 -9.90 4.83
N GLY A 62 20.63 -10.69 5.91
CA GLY A 62 21.59 -11.77 6.12
C GLY A 62 22.69 -11.42 7.11
N HIS A 63 23.26 -12.43 7.75
CA HIS A 63 24.44 -12.31 8.59
C HIS A 63 25.72 -12.46 7.74
N PRO A 64 26.68 -11.53 7.77
CA PRO A 64 27.85 -11.55 6.88
C PRO A 64 28.95 -12.55 7.30
N GLY A 65 28.80 -13.22 8.44
CA GLY A 65 29.77 -14.17 8.97
C GLY A 65 31.06 -13.52 9.51
N ILE A 66 31.96 -14.33 10.09
CA ILE A 66 33.28 -13.89 10.53
C ILE A 66 34.24 -13.99 9.34
N ARG A 67 34.77 -12.87 8.85
CA ARG A 67 35.71 -12.84 7.71
C ARG A 67 37.16 -12.65 8.19
N SER A 68 38.10 -13.44 7.66
CA SER A 68 39.54 -13.17 7.75
C SER A 68 40.01 -12.34 6.56
N ILE A 69 40.81 -11.29 6.82
CA ILE A 69 41.27 -10.33 5.82
C ILE A 69 42.44 -10.94 5.02
N ALA A 70 42.25 -11.22 3.73
CA ALA A 70 43.33 -11.68 2.84
C ALA A 70 43.82 -10.59 1.86
N ASP A 71 43.04 -9.52 1.61
CA ASP A 71 43.32 -8.60 0.51
C ASP A 71 43.50 -7.13 0.96
N LYS A 72 44.65 -6.52 0.64
CA LYS A 72 45.06 -5.20 1.16
C LYS A 72 44.38 -4.01 0.47
N SER A 73 43.87 -4.20 -0.74
CA SER A 73 43.30 -3.12 -1.59
C SER A 73 41.84 -2.76 -1.25
N LEU A 74 41.11 -3.63 -0.57
CA LEU A 74 39.70 -3.43 -0.18
C LEU A 74 39.50 -3.27 1.33
N LYS A 75 40.60 -3.10 2.08
CA LYS A 75 40.60 -3.11 3.54
C LYS A 75 39.60 -2.12 4.15
N HIS A 76 39.57 -0.87 3.68
CA HIS A 76 38.68 0.17 4.22
C HIS A 76 37.20 -0.05 3.91
N LEU A 77 36.88 -0.61 2.73
CA LEU A 77 35.51 -1.00 2.39
C LEU A 77 35.07 -2.15 3.28
N VAL A 78 35.89 -3.19 3.41
CA VAL A 78 35.60 -4.34 4.28
C VAL A 78 35.44 -3.91 5.74
N GLU A 79 36.30 -3.03 6.26
CA GLU A 79 36.20 -2.46 7.62
C GLU A 79 34.90 -1.67 7.81
N THR A 80 34.50 -0.87 6.82
CA THR A 80 33.24 -0.11 6.88
C THR A 80 32.03 -1.04 6.88
N LEU A 81 32.02 -2.06 6.01
CA LEU A 81 30.95 -3.04 5.94
C LEU A 81 30.86 -3.92 7.19
N GLN A 82 32.02 -4.30 7.75
CA GLN A 82 32.08 -4.98 9.03
C GLN A 82 31.51 -4.11 10.14
N LYS A 83 31.90 -2.83 10.21
CA LYS A 83 31.37 -1.88 11.20
C LYS A 83 29.86 -1.72 11.10
N VAL A 84 29.33 -1.56 9.88
CA VAL A 84 27.88 -1.46 9.64
C VAL A 84 27.17 -2.74 10.05
N ALA A 85 27.70 -3.92 9.69
CA ALA A 85 27.13 -5.19 10.09
C ALA A 85 27.15 -5.42 11.61
N THR A 86 28.25 -5.07 12.28
CA THR A 86 28.37 -5.13 13.72
C THR A 86 27.35 -4.20 14.38
N GLU A 87 27.25 -2.95 13.93
CA GLU A 87 26.25 -2.00 14.44
C GLU A 87 24.81 -2.51 14.22
N THR A 88 24.51 -3.09 13.06
CA THR A 88 23.20 -3.69 12.74
C THR A 88 22.81 -4.77 13.76
N GLU A 89 23.76 -5.62 14.12
CA GLU A 89 23.54 -6.74 15.04
C GLU A 89 23.52 -6.29 16.49
N ASP A 90 24.37 -5.33 16.88
CA ASP A 90 24.34 -4.70 18.21
C ASP A 90 23.00 -4.00 18.45
N THR A 91 22.51 -3.25 17.45
CA THR A 91 21.19 -2.60 17.46
C THR A 91 20.07 -3.65 17.56
N ASN A 92 20.21 -4.79 16.86
CA ASN A 92 19.26 -5.89 17.00
C ASN A 92 19.25 -6.45 18.44
N GLN A 93 20.40 -6.77 19.01
CA GLN A 93 20.51 -7.32 20.37
C GLN A 93 19.91 -6.38 21.43
N GLN A 94 20.18 -5.08 21.32
CA GLN A 94 19.59 -4.07 22.21
C GLN A 94 18.08 -3.99 22.04
N PHE A 95 17.59 -4.02 20.81
CA PHE A 95 16.16 -4.05 20.51
C PHE A 95 15.48 -5.30 21.07
N GLU A 96 16.05 -6.50 20.86
CA GLU A 96 15.55 -7.76 21.38
C GLU A 96 15.49 -7.76 22.92
N ALA A 97 16.50 -7.22 23.59
CA ALA A 97 16.51 -7.06 25.04
C ALA A 97 15.36 -6.15 25.51
N ARG A 98 15.13 -5.01 24.84
CA ARG A 98 14.05 -4.07 25.16
C ARG A 98 12.66 -4.60 24.82
N TRP A 99 12.54 -5.46 23.80
CA TRP A 99 11.27 -6.02 23.31
C TRP A 99 11.03 -7.48 23.76
N ARG A 100 11.83 -8.00 24.69
CA ARG A 100 11.83 -9.41 25.12
C ARG A 100 10.43 -9.94 25.46
N GLU A 101 9.65 -9.20 26.25
CA GLU A 101 8.28 -9.58 26.62
C GLU A 101 7.37 -9.77 25.39
N TYR A 102 7.49 -8.86 24.43
CA TYR A 102 6.72 -8.87 23.18
C TYR A 102 7.21 -9.96 22.23
N MET A 103 8.50 -10.29 22.25
CA MET A 103 9.02 -11.45 21.52
C MET A 103 8.50 -12.76 22.10
N MET A 104 8.56 -12.93 23.43
CA MET A 104 8.06 -14.13 24.11
C MET A 104 6.56 -14.33 23.95
N SER A 105 5.78 -13.24 23.89
CA SER A 105 4.34 -13.29 23.63
C SER A 105 3.96 -13.41 22.13
N GLY A 106 4.95 -13.54 21.24
CA GLY A 106 4.71 -13.70 19.80
C GLY A 106 4.12 -12.44 19.16
N ARG A 107 4.49 -11.25 19.65
CA ARG A 107 4.13 -9.92 19.12
C ARG A 107 5.31 -9.19 18.49
N CYS A 108 6.53 -9.71 18.59
CA CYS A 108 7.71 -9.14 17.95
C CYS A 108 8.54 -10.26 17.30
N PHE A 109 8.90 -10.07 16.03
CA PHE A 109 9.58 -11.07 15.21
C PHE A 109 10.77 -10.45 14.47
N ARG A 110 11.91 -11.14 14.48
CA ARG A 110 13.10 -10.83 13.69
C ARG A 110 13.40 -11.96 12.72
N PHE A 111 13.34 -11.70 11.42
CA PHE A 111 13.72 -12.65 10.38
C PHE A 111 15.04 -12.22 9.76
N ASN A 112 16.06 -13.06 9.84
CA ASN A 112 17.38 -12.78 9.27
C ASN A 112 18.01 -14.09 8.84
N VAL A 113 18.52 -14.15 7.60
CA VAL A 113 19.17 -15.36 7.06
C VAL A 113 20.50 -15.55 7.80
N SER A 114 20.61 -16.64 8.56
CA SER A 114 21.75 -16.84 9.45
C SER A 114 23.02 -17.33 8.76
N ASN A 115 22.89 -18.13 7.70
CA ASN A 115 24.01 -18.73 6.98
C ASN A 115 23.74 -18.73 5.45
N GLY A 116 24.80 -18.82 4.65
CA GLY A 116 24.74 -18.96 3.19
C GLY A 116 24.85 -17.65 2.41
N LEU A 117 25.03 -16.51 3.09
CA LEU A 117 25.20 -15.18 2.49
C LEU A 117 26.54 -14.52 2.86
N GLU A 118 27.43 -15.25 3.54
CA GLU A 118 28.64 -14.73 4.17
C GLU A 118 29.65 -14.18 3.15
N ASN A 119 29.62 -14.68 1.91
CA ASN A 119 30.56 -14.33 0.85
C ASN A 119 30.00 -13.35 -0.19
N ILE A 120 28.71 -13.05 -0.13
CA ILE A 120 28.07 -12.16 -1.11
C ILE A 120 28.45 -10.71 -0.80
N ARG A 121 28.85 -9.94 -1.82
CA ARG A 121 29.15 -8.50 -1.69
C ARG A 121 27.92 -7.65 -1.99
N LEU A 122 27.90 -6.43 -1.47
CA LEU A 122 26.78 -5.49 -1.67
C LEU A 122 26.50 -5.17 -3.15
N ALA A 123 27.51 -5.16 -4.01
CA ALA A 123 27.37 -4.89 -5.44
C ALA A 123 27.24 -6.15 -6.32
N GLU A 124 27.08 -7.33 -5.73
CA GLU A 124 27.07 -8.60 -6.46
C GLU A 124 25.67 -8.98 -6.92
N TYR A 125 25.13 -8.19 -7.84
CA TYR A 125 23.77 -8.38 -8.37
C TYR A 125 23.59 -9.71 -9.13
N GLU A 126 24.68 -10.31 -9.61
CA GLU A 126 24.69 -11.59 -10.32
C GLU A 126 24.44 -12.79 -9.38
N GLU A 127 24.67 -12.63 -8.07
CA GLU A 127 24.47 -13.66 -7.04
C GLU A 127 23.01 -13.80 -6.57
N LYS A 128 22.06 -13.22 -7.31
CA LYS A 128 20.63 -13.26 -6.99
C LYS A 128 20.11 -14.69 -6.76
N GLU A 129 20.63 -15.65 -7.51
CA GLU A 129 20.24 -17.05 -7.38
C GLU A 129 20.72 -17.66 -6.05
N LEU A 130 21.95 -17.34 -5.64
CA LEU A 130 22.50 -17.79 -4.36
C LEU A 130 21.75 -17.16 -3.19
N ILE A 131 21.43 -15.86 -3.28
CA ILE A 131 20.57 -15.16 -2.30
C ILE A 131 19.21 -15.85 -2.17
N ARG A 132 18.59 -16.18 -3.30
CA ARG A 132 17.29 -16.88 -3.34
C ARG A 132 17.38 -18.24 -2.66
N GLN A 133 18.40 -19.04 -2.98
CA GLN A 133 18.59 -20.37 -2.41
C GLN A 133 18.81 -20.31 -0.90
N ALA A 134 19.73 -19.47 -0.42
CA ALA A 134 19.99 -19.31 1.00
C ALA A 134 18.74 -18.84 1.78
N THR A 135 17.94 -17.95 1.17
CA THR A 135 16.66 -17.48 1.75
C THR A 135 15.63 -18.61 1.81
N MET A 136 15.49 -19.42 0.75
CA MET A 136 14.59 -20.57 0.75
C MET A 136 14.99 -21.59 1.80
N THR A 137 16.27 -21.94 1.89
CA THR A 137 16.80 -22.82 2.93
C THR A 137 16.53 -22.28 4.34
N TYR A 138 16.66 -20.97 4.56
CA TYR A 138 16.31 -20.35 5.83
C TYR A 138 14.82 -20.50 6.16
N LEU A 139 13.93 -20.30 5.19
CA LEU A 139 12.48 -20.41 5.34
C LEU A 139 12.00 -21.85 5.54
N GLU A 140 12.74 -22.85 5.04
CA GLU A 140 12.42 -24.27 5.19
C GLU A 140 12.85 -24.87 6.55
N LYS A 141 13.65 -24.15 7.34
CA LYS A 141 14.00 -24.58 8.70
C LYS A 141 12.74 -24.65 9.57
N ARG A 142 12.53 -25.77 10.27
CA ARG A 142 11.34 -26.00 11.14
C ARG A 142 11.09 -24.86 12.11
N GLU A 143 12.14 -24.32 12.73
CA GLU A 143 12.04 -23.18 13.63
C GLU A 143 11.52 -21.93 12.91
N THR A 144 12.10 -21.60 11.74
CA THR A 144 11.66 -20.46 10.92
C THR A 144 10.21 -20.63 10.48
N ILE A 145 9.81 -21.82 10.00
CA ILE A 145 8.41 -22.12 9.66
C ILE A 145 7.50 -21.82 10.85
N GLY A 146 7.83 -22.32 12.04
CA GLY A 146 7.06 -22.08 13.25
C GLY A 146 6.92 -20.58 13.57
N ARG A 147 8.00 -19.82 13.47
CA ARG A 147 8.02 -18.37 13.70
C ARG A 147 7.23 -17.59 12.64
N VAL A 148 7.34 -17.97 11.36
CA VAL A 148 6.58 -17.38 10.25
C VAL A 148 5.09 -17.63 10.42
N VAL A 149 4.69 -18.87 10.74
CA VAL A 149 3.29 -19.22 11.01
C VAL A 149 2.78 -18.45 12.22
N ALA A 150 3.53 -18.40 13.32
CA ALA A 150 3.14 -17.62 14.51
C ALA A 150 2.97 -16.13 14.20
N CYS A 151 3.87 -15.56 13.39
CA CYS A 151 3.78 -14.16 12.93
C CYS A 151 2.54 -13.94 12.07
N ALA A 152 2.30 -14.80 11.07
CA ALA A 152 1.14 -14.72 10.19
C ALA A 152 -0.17 -14.86 10.98
N GLU A 153 -0.22 -15.78 11.94
CA GLU A 153 -1.36 -15.97 12.84
C GLU A 153 -1.58 -14.77 13.76
N ASN A 154 -0.52 -14.17 14.31
CA ASN A 154 -0.63 -12.94 15.10
C ASN A 154 -1.23 -11.80 14.26
N LEU A 155 -0.70 -11.60 13.04
CA LEU A 155 -1.20 -10.61 12.09
C LEU A 155 -2.65 -10.86 11.70
N ARG A 156 -3.04 -12.13 11.49
CA ARG A 156 -4.43 -12.52 11.19
C ARG A 156 -5.37 -12.24 12.37
N LYS A 157 -4.89 -12.44 13.60
CA LYS A 157 -5.57 -12.12 14.86
C LYS A 157 -5.49 -10.64 15.23
N LYS A 158 -4.92 -9.79 14.38
CA LYS A 158 -5.21 -8.36 14.47
C LYS A 158 -6.70 -8.25 14.17
N GLU A 159 -7.51 -8.25 15.23
CA GLU A 159 -8.86 -7.72 15.13
C GLU A 159 -8.71 -6.37 14.48
N SER A 160 -9.17 -6.28 13.24
CA SER A 160 -9.26 -4.99 12.63
C SER A 160 -10.37 -4.31 13.42
N ALA A 161 -9.98 -3.48 14.38
CA ALA A 161 -10.82 -2.39 14.83
C ALA A 161 -11.36 -1.63 13.60
N PHE A 162 -10.72 -1.74 12.43
CA PHE A 162 -11.20 -1.36 11.12
C PHE A 162 -12.62 -1.87 10.75
N VAL A 163 -13.02 -3.11 11.08
CA VAL A 163 -14.36 -3.65 10.74
C VAL A 163 -15.41 -3.26 11.78
N GLN A 164 -15.07 -3.26 13.08
CA GLN A 164 -16.01 -2.84 14.12
C GLN A 164 -16.17 -1.31 14.18
N GLN A 165 -15.11 -0.52 13.96
CA GLN A 165 -15.19 0.95 13.85
C GLN A 165 -15.89 1.39 12.57
N MET A 166 -15.88 0.61 11.47
CA MET A 166 -16.69 0.92 10.28
C MET A 166 -18.19 0.81 10.57
N THR A 167 -18.65 -0.25 11.25
CA THR A 167 -20.07 -0.39 11.64
C THR A 167 -20.51 0.53 12.77
N TYR A 168 -19.57 0.99 13.62
CA TYR A 168 -19.85 1.87 14.75
C TYR A 168 -19.79 3.35 14.37
N HIS A 169 -18.87 3.77 13.49
CA HIS A 169 -18.77 5.18 13.05
C HIS A 169 -19.88 5.63 12.09
N ASP A 170 -20.52 4.72 11.34
CA ASP A 170 -21.72 5.05 10.56
C ASP A 170 -22.98 5.19 11.44
N ARG A 171 -22.97 4.66 12.67
CA ARG A 171 -24.13 4.71 13.58
C ARG A 171 -24.05 5.81 14.66
N GLU A 172 -22.86 6.26 15.06
CA GLU A 172 -22.71 7.24 16.17
C GLU A 172 -22.21 8.64 15.78
N ARG A 173 -22.01 8.98 14.49
CA ARG A 173 -21.65 10.37 14.13
C ARG A 173 -22.79 11.40 14.22
N THR A 174 -23.97 11.00 14.67
CA THR A 174 -24.90 11.92 15.35
C THR A 174 -24.53 11.98 16.84
N LEU A 175 -23.69 12.97 17.20
CA LEU A 175 -23.47 13.54 18.55
C LEU A 175 -22.24 13.05 19.36
N VAL A 176 -21.02 13.54 19.06
CA VAL A 176 -20.07 14.01 20.10
C VAL A 176 -19.14 15.09 19.52
N PRO A 177 -19.08 16.31 20.07
CA PRO A 177 -18.07 17.32 19.73
C PRO A 177 -16.84 17.20 20.65
N GLY A 178 -15.63 17.15 20.09
CA GLY A 178 -14.41 17.41 20.87
C GLY A 178 -13.21 16.48 20.72
N LYS A 179 -12.82 16.06 19.51
CA LYS A 179 -11.42 15.64 19.24
C LYS A 179 -10.81 16.57 18.20
N ALA A 180 -9.61 17.06 18.50
CA ALA A 180 -8.85 17.94 17.61
C ALA A 180 -8.75 17.30 16.22
N THR A 181 -9.20 18.05 15.23
CA THR A 181 -9.20 17.63 13.82
C THR A 181 -7.75 17.39 13.41
N GLU A 182 -7.43 16.18 13.00
CA GLU A 182 -6.13 15.84 12.41
C GLU A 182 -6.04 16.63 11.09
N ILE A 183 -5.29 17.74 11.08
CA ILE A 183 -5.14 18.62 9.90
C ILE A 183 -3.89 18.16 9.14
N ALA A 184 -4.07 17.66 7.92
CA ALA A 184 -2.96 17.42 7.00
C ALA A 184 -2.71 18.64 6.11
N THR A 185 -1.45 18.90 5.82
CA THR A 185 -1.01 19.89 4.84
C THR A 185 -1.38 19.46 3.41
N SER A 186 -1.49 20.44 2.49
CA SER A 186 -1.76 20.15 1.08
C SER A 186 -0.69 19.24 0.46
N SER A 187 0.57 19.36 0.89
CA SER A 187 1.69 18.51 0.43
C SER A 187 1.51 17.04 0.84
N GLU A 188 1.08 16.78 2.08
CA GLU A 188 0.80 15.42 2.56
C GLU A 188 -0.37 14.80 1.79
N ILE A 189 -1.42 15.56 1.48
CA ILE A 189 -2.54 15.07 0.66
C ILE A 189 -2.06 14.69 -0.75
N VAL A 190 -1.19 15.52 -1.36
CA VAL A 190 -0.59 15.24 -2.67
C VAL A 190 0.27 13.98 -2.63
N GLU A 191 1.07 13.81 -1.57
CA GLU A 191 1.91 12.62 -1.39
C GLU A 191 1.08 11.35 -1.22
N LEU A 192 0.00 11.40 -0.42
CA LEU A 192 -0.93 10.28 -0.28
C LEU A 192 -1.54 9.88 -1.64
N ILE A 193 -1.97 10.86 -2.44
CA ILE A 193 -2.49 10.59 -3.79
C ILE A 193 -1.39 9.98 -4.68
N ALA A 194 -0.15 10.45 -4.58
CA ALA A 194 0.98 9.92 -5.34
C ALA A 194 1.31 8.46 -4.95
N LEU A 195 1.32 8.15 -3.65
CA LEU A 195 1.49 6.79 -3.12
C LEU A 195 0.36 5.85 -3.53
N GLY A 196 -0.89 6.35 -3.56
CA GLY A 196 -2.01 5.58 -4.09
C GLY A 196 -1.81 5.25 -5.58
N ASN A 197 -1.44 6.25 -6.38
CA ASN A 197 -1.22 6.08 -7.82
C ASN A 197 -0.02 5.18 -8.14
N SER A 198 1.06 5.20 -7.35
CA SER A 198 2.22 4.34 -7.60
C SER A 198 1.87 2.85 -7.49
N ASN A 199 0.93 2.49 -6.61
CA ASN A 199 0.42 1.13 -6.48
C ASN A 199 -0.47 0.69 -7.67
N LEU A 200 -1.04 1.64 -8.43
CA LEU A 200 -1.85 1.35 -9.62
C LEU A 200 -1.02 1.29 -10.92
N LYS A 201 0.20 1.86 -10.94
CA LYS A 201 1.09 1.85 -12.12
C LYS A 201 1.75 0.50 -12.39
N THR A 202 1.58 -0.48 -11.52
CA THR A 202 2.06 -1.85 -11.72
C THR A 202 1.39 -2.46 -12.96
N PRO A 203 2.15 -3.11 -13.88
CA PRO A 203 1.56 -3.78 -15.04
C PRO A 203 0.39 -4.70 -14.64
N SER A 204 -0.68 -4.76 -15.44
CA SER A 204 -1.90 -5.49 -15.09
C SER A 204 -1.67 -6.97 -14.77
N SER A 205 -0.62 -7.59 -15.31
CA SER A 205 -0.20 -8.97 -15.01
C SER A 205 0.44 -9.16 -13.63
N LEU A 206 0.93 -8.07 -13.01
CA LEU A 206 1.61 -8.06 -11.70
C LEU A 206 0.78 -7.36 -10.62
N LEU A 207 -0.37 -6.78 -10.99
CA LEU A 207 -1.27 -6.13 -10.05
C LEU A 207 -1.85 -7.18 -9.10
N SER A 208 -1.67 -6.97 -7.80
CA SER A 208 -2.08 -7.92 -6.76
C SER A 208 -3.04 -7.27 -5.77
N THR A 209 -3.77 -8.08 -5.00
CA THR A 209 -4.66 -7.60 -3.93
C THR A 209 -3.93 -6.69 -2.95
N ALA A 210 -2.66 -6.97 -2.64
CA ALA A 210 -1.87 -6.13 -1.76
C ALA A 210 -1.63 -4.72 -2.32
N HIS A 211 -1.40 -4.59 -3.63
CA HIS A 211 -1.26 -3.28 -4.28
C HIS A 211 -2.55 -2.48 -4.19
N LEU A 212 -3.69 -3.10 -4.49
CA LEU A 212 -4.99 -2.43 -4.48
C LEU A 212 -5.44 -2.05 -3.06
N LEU A 213 -5.16 -2.89 -2.06
CA LEU A 213 -5.45 -2.55 -0.66
C LEU A 213 -4.62 -1.36 -0.17
N ARG A 214 -3.35 -1.26 -0.58
CA ARG A 214 -2.51 -0.08 -0.31
C ARG A 214 -3.02 1.17 -1.03
N ALA A 215 -3.36 1.06 -2.32
CA ALA A 215 -3.95 2.17 -3.07
C ALA A 215 -5.22 2.70 -2.39
N ARG A 216 -6.13 1.79 -2.03
CA ARG A 216 -7.36 2.10 -1.28
C ARG A 216 -7.06 2.83 0.02
N HIS A 217 -6.08 2.36 0.79
CA HIS A 217 -5.69 2.99 2.05
C HIS A 217 -5.25 4.45 1.84
N TYR A 218 -4.30 4.68 0.93
CA TYR A 218 -3.78 6.03 0.69
C TYR A 218 -4.86 6.98 0.16
N PHE A 219 -5.69 6.54 -0.79
CA PHE A 219 -6.78 7.38 -1.29
C PHE A 219 -7.86 7.64 -0.25
N SER A 220 -8.17 6.67 0.63
CA SER A 220 -9.14 6.89 1.72
C SER A 220 -8.62 7.91 2.73
N LYS A 221 -7.32 7.88 3.05
CA LYS A 221 -6.69 8.87 3.93
C LYS A 221 -6.67 10.26 3.29
N ALA A 222 -6.34 10.35 2.00
CA ALA A 222 -6.44 11.61 1.25
C ALA A 222 -7.87 12.17 1.23
N LEU A 223 -8.87 11.33 0.97
CA LEU A 223 -10.28 11.72 0.96
C LEU A 223 -10.75 12.22 2.33
N HIS A 224 -10.27 11.59 3.41
CA HIS A 224 -10.58 12.02 4.78
C HIS A 224 -10.13 13.46 5.03
N PHE A 225 -8.86 13.76 4.74
CA PHE A 225 -8.32 15.11 4.93
C PHE A 225 -9.02 16.13 4.05
N LEU A 226 -9.23 15.80 2.77
CA LEU A 226 -9.96 16.65 1.82
C LEU A 226 -11.38 16.99 2.29
N ARG A 227 -12.11 16.04 2.90
CA ARG A 227 -13.47 16.28 3.40
C ARG A 227 -13.51 17.14 4.67
N ASN A 228 -12.43 17.16 5.44
CA ASN A 228 -12.34 17.92 6.69
C ASN A 228 -11.73 19.31 6.49
N ASP A 229 -11.22 19.62 5.31
CA ASP A 229 -10.69 20.94 4.97
C ASP A 229 -11.73 21.76 4.20
N PRO A 230 -12.27 22.85 4.79
CA PRO A 230 -13.29 23.69 4.15
C PRO A 230 -12.79 24.43 2.90
N SER A 231 -11.48 24.51 2.68
CA SER A 231 -10.88 25.11 1.48
C SER A 231 -10.81 24.13 0.29
N THR A 232 -11.09 22.84 0.52
CA THR A 232 -11.01 21.82 -0.52
C THR A 232 -12.05 22.06 -1.63
N SER A 233 -11.59 22.00 -2.88
CA SER A 233 -12.50 22.03 -4.02
C SER A 233 -13.25 20.72 -4.21
N ASN A 234 -14.53 20.81 -4.58
CA ASN A 234 -15.34 19.65 -5.00
C ASN A 234 -14.63 18.82 -6.10
N LYS A 235 -13.85 19.46 -6.96
CA LYS A 235 -13.07 18.80 -8.02
C LYS A 235 -11.99 17.87 -7.46
N GLN A 236 -11.29 18.28 -6.39
CA GLN A 236 -10.29 17.43 -5.73
C GLN A 236 -10.94 16.21 -5.07
N VAL A 237 -12.06 16.41 -4.37
CA VAL A 237 -12.85 15.30 -3.77
C VAL A 237 -13.27 14.31 -4.85
N SER A 238 -13.84 14.80 -5.95
CA SER A 238 -14.28 13.95 -7.05
C SER A 238 -13.14 13.13 -7.66
N ARG A 239 -11.95 13.72 -7.87
CA ARG A 239 -10.79 12.98 -8.40
C ARG A 239 -10.35 11.84 -7.50
N VAL A 240 -10.31 12.05 -6.18
CA VAL A 240 -9.94 10.99 -5.23
C VAL A 240 -11.02 9.91 -5.18
N CYS A 241 -12.30 10.29 -5.22
CA CYS A 241 -13.41 9.35 -5.32
C CYS A 241 -13.36 8.52 -6.61
N GLN A 242 -12.97 9.09 -7.75
CA GLN A 242 -12.76 8.32 -8.99
C GLN A 242 -11.65 7.28 -8.84
N LYS A 243 -10.55 7.65 -8.16
CA LYS A 243 -9.46 6.71 -7.87
C LYS A 243 -9.88 5.58 -6.94
N LEU A 244 -10.70 5.88 -5.93
CA LEU A 244 -11.30 4.87 -5.07
C LEU A 244 -12.26 3.96 -5.83
N MET A 245 -13.14 4.52 -6.66
CA MET A 245 -14.05 3.75 -7.52
C MET A 245 -13.27 2.75 -8.42
N GLU A 246 -12.24 3.22 -9.13
CA GLU A 246 -11.38 2.39 -9.97
C GLU A 246 -10.69 1.28 -9.16
N THR A 247 -10.12 1.64 -8.00
CA THR A 247 -9.43 0.69 -7.11
C THR A 247 -10.38 -0.39 -6.58
N MET A 248 -11.60 0.00 -6.19
CA MET A 248 -12.60 -0.92 -5.66
C MET A 248 -13.16 -1.85 -6.76
N LEU A 249 -13.32 -1.34 -7.97
CA LEU A 249 -13.74 -2.14 -9.12
C LEU A 249 -12.69 -3.20 -9.46
N LEU A 250 -11.39 -2.84 -9.44
CA LEU A 250 -10.30 -3.79 -9.61
C LEU A 250 -10.24 -4.83 -8.49
N LEU A 251 -10.46 -4.44 -7.23
CA LEU A 251 -10.56 -5.38 -6.10
C LEU A 251 -11.68 -6.40 -6.32
N SER A 252 -12.84 -5.93 -6.78
CA SER A 252 -13.97 -6.80 -7.11
C SER A 252 -13.66 -7.80 -8.24
N GLN A 253 -12.79 -7.43 -9.18
CA GLN A 253 -12.36 -8.30 -10.28
C GLN A 253 -11.42 -9.42 -9.85
N ILE A 254 -10.51 -9.14 -8.92
CA ILE A 254 -9.47 -10.11 -8.51
C ILE A 254 -9.85 -10.93 -7.27
N SER A 255 -10.80 -10.47 -6.45
CA SER A 255 -11.24 -11.20 -5.26
C SER A 255 -11.86 -12.55 -5.62
N ARG A 256 -11.64 -13.57 -4.79
CA ARG A 256 -12.15 -14.92 -5.04
C ARG A 256 -13.57 -15.13 -4.50
N PRO A 257 -13.89 -14.79 -3.24
CA PRO A 257 -15.22 -15.03 -2.70
C PRO A 257 -16.26 -14.14 -3.39
N VAL A 258 -17.36 -14.71 -3.87
CA VAL A 258 -18.41 -13.97 -4.58
C VAL A 258 -18.99 -12.84 -3.73
N ALA A 259 -19.13 -13.05 -2.42
CA ALA A 259 -19.59 -12.03 -1.48
C ALA A 259 -18.64 -10.81 -1.43
N GLU A 260 -17.33 -11.03 -1.33
CA GLU A 260 -16.33 -9.94 -1.33
C GLU A 260 -16.31 -9.20 -2.68
N ARG A 261 -16.48 -9.91 -3.80
CA ARG A 261 -16.59 -9.27 -5.11
C ARG A 261 -17.81 -8.35 -5.16
N LYS A 262 -18.97 -8.80 -4.71
CA LYS A 262 -20.19 -7.97 -4.64
C LYS A 262 -19.98 -6.74 -3.74
N GLU A 263 -19.43 -6.94 -2.55
CA GLU A 263 -19.14 -5.84 -1.60
C GLU A 263 -18.22 -4.77 -2.22
N HIS A 264 -17.12 -5.18 -2.86
CA HIS A 264 -16.21 -4.24 -3.51
C HIS A 264 -16.87 -3.52 -4.70
N ALA A 265 -17.75 -4.18 -5.44
CA ALA A 265 -18.50 -3.53 -6.52
C ALA A 265 -19.51 -2.50 -5.99
N ASP A 266 -20.15 -2.78 -4.84
CA ASP A 266 -21.03 -1.82 -4.17
C ASP A 266 -20.26 -0.62 -3.63
N GLN A 267 -19.08 -0.85 -3.04
CA GLN A 267 -18.16 0.23 -2.61
C GLN A 267 -17.70 1.08 -3.80
N ALA A 268 -17.39 0.45 -4.95
CA ALA A 268 -17.03 1.19 -6.17
C ALA A 268 -18.17 2.10 -6.64
N GLN A 269 -19.41 1.61 -6.63
CA GLN A 269 -20.59 2.41 -6.97
C GLN A 269 -20.74 3.60 -6.03
N GLY A 270 -20.66 3.38 -4.71
CA GLY A 270 -20.80 4.47 -3.72
C GLY A 270 -19.76 5.58 -3.91
N TYR A 271 -18.50 5.24 -4.21
CA TYR A 271 -17.49 6.25 -4.53
C TYR A 271 -17.77 6.98 -5.85
N GLY A 272 -18.30 6.28 -6.86
CA GLY A 272 -18.70 6.88 -8.12
C GLY A 272 -19.84 7.88 -7.97
N GLU A 273 -20.84 7.57 -7.14
CA GLU A 273 -21.97 8.47 -6.83
C GLU A 273 -21.50 9.74 -6.13
N VAL A 274 -20.62 9.62 -5.14
CA VAL A 274 -19.99 10.77 -4.47
C VAL A 274 -19.16 11.59 -5.47
N ALA A 275 -18.40 10.93 -6.35
CA ALA A 275 -17.62 11.61 -7.38
C ALA A 275 -18.51 12.43 -8.32
N LEU A 276 -19.66 11.86 -8.71
CA LEU A 276 -20.64 12.47 -9.59
C LEU A 276 -21.27 13.70 -8.94
N GLU A 277 -21.74 13.57 -7.69
CA GLU A 277 -22.32 14.68 -6.93
C GLU A 277 -21.34 15.87 -6.82
N ASN A 278 -20.07 15.58 -6.53
CA ASN A 278 -19.04 16.61 -6.39
C ASN A 278 -18.72 17.28 -7.74
N VAL A 279 -18.60 16.53 -8.84
CA VAL A 279 -18.29 17.14 -10.15
C VAL A 279 -19.47 17.93 -10.71
N MET A 280 -20.72 17.51 -10.45
CA MET A 280 -21.92 18.28 -10.82
C MET A 280 -21.93 19.65 -10.14
N LYS A 281 -21.51 19.74 -8.87
CA LYS A 281 -21.33 21.02 -8.16
C LYS A 281 -20.23 21.90 -8.75
N CYS A 282 -19.27 21.32 -9.46
CA CYS A 282 -18.18 22.07 -10.12
C CYS A 282 -18.58 22.62 -11.50
N GLY A 283 -19.63 22.08 -12.14
CA GLY A 283 -20.01 22.43 -13.51
C GLY A 283 -19.03 21.94 -14.59
N ASP A 284 -18.17 20.95 -14.30
CA ASP A 284 -17.22 20.39 -15.27
C ASP A 284 -17.90 19.26 -16.07
N GLU A 285 -18.63 19.62 -17.14
CA GLU A 285 -19.42 18.68 -17.95
C GLU A 285 -18.59 17.52 -18.53
N CYS A 286 -17.33 17.78 -18.89
CA CYS A 286 -16.43 16.74 -19.39
C CYS A 286 -16.16 15.70 -18.30
N MET A 287 -15.85 16.17 -17.09
CA MET A 287 -15.57 15.28 -15.96
C MET A 287 -16.85 14.59 -15.45
N VAL A 288 -18.02 15.22 -15.57
CA VAL A 288 -19.33 14.57 -15.34
C VAL A 288 -19.48 13.37 -16.28
N ALA A 289 -19.31 13.56 -17.58
CA ALA A 289 -19.42 12.49 -18.57
C ALA A 289 -18.42 11.35 -18.31
N GLN A 290 -17.18 11.67 -17.90
CA GLN A 290 -16.19 10.66 -17.50
C GLN A 290 -16.64 9.82 -16.30
N VAL A 291 -17.19 10.46 -15.26
CA VAL A 291 -17.69 9.76 -14.06
C VAL A 291 -18.90 8.90 -14.38
N GLU A 292 -19.85 9.41 -15.16
CA GLU A 292 -21.03 8.65 -15.58
C GLU A 292 -20.66 7.41 -16.41
N PHE A 293 -19.65 7.52 -17.28
CA PHE A 293 -19.13 6.37 -18.01
C PHE A 293 -18.50 5.33 -17.07
N MET A 294 -17.67 5.75 -16.11
CA MET A 294 -17.09 4.82 -15.14
C MET A 294 -18.16 4.14 -14.26
N LEU A 295 -19.22 4.85 -13.88
CA LEU A 295 -20.38 4.27 -13.19
C LEU A 295 -21.12 3.23 -14.05
N ALA A 296 -21.20 3.45 -15.37
CA ALA A 296 -21.74 2.45 -16.29
C ALA A 296 -20.88 1.19 -16.32
N CYS A 297 -19.54 1.31 -16.29
CA CYS A 297 -18.63 0.16 -16.16
C CYS A 297 -18.86 -0.62 -14.85
N VAL A 298 -19.03 0.08 -13.71
CA VAL A 298 -19.38 -0.56 -12.43
C VAL A 298 -20.72 -1.30 -12.53
N THR A 299 -21.71 -0.68 -13.18
CA THR A 299 -23.04 -1.28 -13.38
C THR A 299 -22.96 -2.55 -14.21
N ALA A 300 -22.19 -2.53 -15.30
CA ALA A 300 -21.94 -3.70 -16.14
C ALA A 300 -21.29 -4.84 -15.35
N TRP A 301 -20.29 -4.52 -14.54
CA TRP A 301 -19.64 -5.50 -13.68
C TRP A 301 -20.58 -6.11 -12.64
N LYS A 302 -21.45 -5.30 -12.03
CA LYS A 302 -22.46 -5.79 -11.07
C LYS A 302 -23.47 -6.73 -11.71
N VAL A 303 -23.93 -6.42 -12.93
CA VAL A 303 -24.79 -7.31 -13.72
C VAL A 303 -24.09 -8.64 -14.00
N TYR A 304 -22.83 -8.60 -14.45
CA TYR A 304 -22.03 -9.81 -14.62
C TYR A 304 -21.93 -10.67 -13.33
N LEU A 305 -21.71 -10.05 -12.17
CA LEU A 305 -21.65 -10.78 -10.89
C LEU A 305 -22.98 -11.45 -10.52
N ARG A 306 -24.12 -10.80 -10.81
CA ARG A 306 -25.46 -11.37 -10.59
C ARG A 306 -25.74 -12.53 -11.54
N MET A 307 -25.38 -12.39 -12.82
CA MET A 307 -25.47 -13.48 -13.80
C MET A 307 -24.65 -14.70 -13.37
N LYS A 308 -23.41 -14.50 -12.90
CA LYS A 308 -22.59 -15.59 -12.34
C LYS A 308 -23.19 -16.22 -11.08
N GLY A 309 -23.97 -15.46 -10.32
CA GLY A 309 -24.71 -15.94 -9.15
C GLY A 309 -26.07 -16.59 -9.47
N GLY A 310 -26.51 -16.61 -10.74
CA GLY A 310 -27.82 -17.13 -11.13
C GLY A 310 -29.01 -16.20 -10.82
N GLU A 311 -28.74 -14.92 -10.53
CA GLU A 311 -29.74 -13.95 -10.04
C GLU A 311 -30.36 -13.07 -11.15
N GLU A 312 -29.86 -13.13 -12.41
CA GLU A 312 -30.28 -12.19 -13.47
C GLU A 312 -30.69 -12.84 -14.80
N GLY A 313 -31.77 -12.33 -15.40
CA GLY A 313 -32.29 -12.71 -16.73
C GLY A 313 -31.86 -11.75 -17.85
N ALA A 314 -32.30 -12.02 -19.09
CA ALA A 314 -31.85 -11.32 -20.31
C ALA A 314 -32.01 -9.78 -20.32
N GLY A 315 -32.95 -9.23 -19.54
CA GLY A 315 -33.22 -7.79 -19.50
C GLY A 315 -32.12 -6.92 -18.87
N GLY A 316 -31.36 -7.46 -17.91
CA GLY A 316 -30.25 -6.72 -17.27
C GLY A 316 -29.10 -6.44 -18.24
N ARG A 317 -28.79 -7.40 -19.11
CA ARG A 317 -27.74 -7.29 -20.13
C ARG A 317 -28.03 -6.21 -21.15
N GLU A 318 -29.23 -6.22 -21.70
CA GLU A 318 -29.63 -5.25 -22.73
C GLU A 318 -29.66 -3.82 -22.16
N GLY A 319 -30.19 -3.66 -20.94
CA GLY A 319 -30.19 -2.36 -20.26
C GLY A 319 -28.79 -1.78 -20.06
N VAL A 320 -27.81 -2.62 -19.69
CA VAL A 320 -26.41 -2.17 -19.56
C VAL A 320 -25.79 -1.84 -20.91
N ARG A 321 -26.05 -2.62 -21.96
CA ARG A 321 -25.53 -2.35 -23.31
C ARG A 321 -25.95 -0.96 -23.78
N VAL A 322 -27.25 -0.67 -23.70
CA VAL A 322 -27.82 0.64 -24.04
C VAL A 322 -27.23 1.76 -23.17
N LEU A 323 -27.09 1.53 -21.87
CA LEU A 323 -26.49 2.50 -20.95
C LEU A 323 -25.05 2.83 -21.34
N MET A 324 -24.22 1.81 -21.58
CA MET A 324 -22.81 1.99 -21.94
C MET A 324 -22.64 2.70 -23.27
N GLU A 325 -23.43 2.34 -24.29
CA GLU A 325 -23.42 3.01 -25.60
C GLU A 325 -23.79 4.49 -25.46
N SER A 326 -24.82 4.80 -24.67
CA SER A 326 -25.24 6.17 -24.39
C SER A 326 -24.12 6.97 -23.71
N ARG A 327 -23.49 6.43 -22.66
CA ARG A 327 -22.40 7.12 -21.94
C ARG A 327 -21.15 7.30 -22.79
N LEU A 328 -20.77 6.28 -23.56
CA LEU A 328 -19.66 6.39 -24.50
C LEU A 328 -19.93 7.41 -25.60
N GLY A 329 -21.17 7.50 -26.08
CA GLY A 329 -21.63 8.54 -27.00
C GLY A 329 -21.49 9.95 -26.42
N GLY A 330 -21.87 10.14 -25.15
CA GLY A 330 -21.71 11.42 -24.44
C GLY A 330 -20.26 11.89 -24.35
N LEU A 331 -19.31 10.97 -24.14
CA LEU A 331 -17.88 11.32 -24.10
C LEU A 331 -17.34 11.86 -25.43
N ARG A 332 -17.91 11.45 -26.58
CA ARG A 332 -17.47 11.91 -27.91
C ARG A 332 -17.71 13.39 -28.15
N ALA A 333 -18.56 14.05 -27.35
CA ALA A 333 -18.75 15.48 -27.40
C ALA A 333 -17.48 16.28 -26.98
N PHE A 334 -16.50 15.64 -26.35
CA PHE A 334 -15.30 16.29 -25.79
C PHE A 334 -14.03 15.93 -26.59
N PRO A 335 -13.57 16.78 -27.52
CA PRO A 335 -12.49 16.46 -28.46
C PRO A 335 -11.11 16.28 -27.81
N LYS A 336 -10.93 16.72 -26.56
CA LYS A 336 -9.67 16.57 -25.80
C LYS A 336 -9.54 15.21 -25.11
N LEU A 337 -10.58 14.38 -25.12
CA LEU A 337 -10.55 13.06 -24.51
C LEU A 337 -9.88 12.03 -25.42
N GLN A 338 -9.03 11.20 -24.83
CA GLN A 338 -8.45 10.04 -25.50
C GLN A 338 -9.51 8.92 -25.60
N MET A 339 -10.33 8.98 -26.64
CA MET A 339 -11.48 8.07 -26.80
C MET A 339 -11.08 6.60 -26.85
N GLU A 340 -9.91 6.26 -27.39
CA GLU A 340 -9.42 4.87 -27.47
C GLU A 340 -9.41 4.16 -26.10
N HIS A 341 -9.08 4.90 -25.03
CA HIS A 341 -9.09 4.38 -23.67
C HIS A 341 -10.50 3.97 -23.22
N TYR A 342 -11.48 4.85 -23.42
CA TYR A 342 -12.88 4.61 -23.05
C TYR A 342 -13.52 3.53 -23.91
N GLU A 343 -13.25 3.51 -25.21
CA GLU A 343 -13.73 2.48 -26.11
C GLU A 343 -13.14 1.10 -25.77
N GLY A 344 -11.85 1.06 -25.38
CA GLY A 344 -11.21 -0.14 -24.87
C GLY A 344 -11.87 -0.67 -23.60
N GLN A 345 -12.13 0.21 -22.63
CA GLN A 345 -12.86 -0.18 -21.41
C GLN A 345 -14.28 -0.65 -21.73
N ALA A 346 -14.99 0.04 -22.64
CA ALA A 346 -16.34 -0.34 -23.02
C ALA A 346 -16.39 -1.76 -23.60
N ARG A 347 -15.45 -2.09 -24.51
CA ARG A 347 -15.31 -3.44 -25.07
C ARG A 347 -15.08 -4.48 -23.98
N THR A 348 -14.19 -4.22 -23.02
CA THR A 348 -13.91 -5.15 -21.92
C THR A 348 -15.15 -5.44 -21.08
N TYR A 349 -15.89 -4.40 -20.66
CA TYR A 349 -17.05 -4.61 -19.78
C TYR A 349 -18.27 -5.19 -20.51
N LEU A 350 -18.49 -4.81 -21.77
CA LEU A 350 -19.52 -5.45 -22.60
C LEU A 350 -19.20 -6.93 -22.86
N GLY A 351 -17.91 -7.26 -23.04
CA GLY A 351 -17.46 -8.65 -23.20
C GLY A 351 -17.70 -9.55 -21.98
N TYR A 352 -17.91 -9.00 -20.78
CA TYR A 352 -18.34 -9.79 -19.62
C TYR A 352 -19.83 -10.18 -19.65
N LEU A 353 -20.63 -9.55 -20.51
CA LEU A 353 -22.09 -9.77 -20.60
C LEU A 353 -22.49 -10.72 -21.73
N GLU A 354 -21.54 -11.07 -22.60
CA GLU A 354 -21.65 -12.10 -23.64
C GLU A 354 -21.40 -13.49 -23.05
#